data_AF-A0A6M2CIC2-F1
#
_entry.id   AF-A0A6M2CIC2-F1
#
_cell.length_a   1.000
_cell.length_b   1.000
_cell.length_c   1.000
_cell.angle_alpha   90.00
_cell.angle_beta   90.00
_cell.angle_gamma   90.00
#
_symmetry.space_group_name_H-M   'P 1'
#
loop_
_entity.id
_entity.type
_entity.pdbx_description
1 polymer ?
#
loop_
_entity_poly.entity_id
_entity_poly.type
_entity_poly.pdbx_seq_one_letter_code
_entity_poly.pdbx_strand_id
1 'polypeptide(L)'
;LCSASFSIKNHLNEHMRIHTGERPFSCVSCSASFVTKCTLVRHIRTHTGERPFSCAHCNASFSLKGHLTDHMRTHTGERPFSCVHCNASFVHKSTLRRHIRT
;
A
#
# COMPACT_ATOMS: atom_id res chain seq x y z
N LEU A 1 -17.54 -8.75 -14.08
CA LEU A 1 -18.05 -8.38 -12.73
C LEU A 1 -17.45 -9.35 -11.71
N CYS A 2 -17.04 -8.90 -10.53
CA CYS A 2 -16.40 -9.72 -9.48
C CYS A 2 -17.30 -9.90 -8.24
N SER A 3 -16.96 -10.84 -7.35
CA SER A 3 -17.72 -11.22 -6.15
C SER A 3 -17.60 -10.25 -4.95
N ALA A 4 -17.13 -9.02 -5.19
CA ALA A 4 -16.94 -8.03 -4.12
C ALA A 4 -18.29 -7.49 -3.64
N SER A 5 -18.51 -7.49 -2.33
CA SER A 5 -19.73 -6.99 -1.69
C SER A 5 -19.42 -5.77 -0.83
N PHE A 6 -20.28 -4.75 -0.88
CA PHE A 6 -20.08 -3.49 -0.18
C PHE A 6 -21.35 -3.10 0.59
N SER A 7 -21.20 -2.75 1.87
CA SER A 7 -22.29 -2.26 2.71
C SER A 7 -22.64 -0.79 2.45
N ILE A 8 -21.75 -0.04 1.76
CA ILE A 8 -21.89 1.39 1.51
C ILE A 8 -21.89 1.64 0.00
N LYS A 9 -22.94 2.30 -0.50
CA LYS A 9 -23.13 2.60 -1.93
C LYS A 9 -21.94 3.35 -2.56
N ASN A 10 -21.37 4.31 -1.84
CA ASN A 10 -20.22 5.06 -2.34
C ASN A 10 -18.99 4.16 -2.58
N HIS A 11 -18.74 3.18 -1.72
CA HIS A 11 -17.65 2.21 -1.92
C HIS A 11 -17.93 1.29 -3.10
N LEU A 12 -19.18 0.89 -3.32
CA LEU A 12 -19.58 0.15 -4.51
C LEU A 12 -19.30 0.98 -5.77
N ASN A 13 -19.76 2.24 -5.82
CA ASN A 13 -19.54 3.11 -6.97
C ASN A 13 -18.05 3.33 -7.27
N GLU A 14 -17.23 3.54 -6.24
CA GLU A 14 -15.78 3.64 -6.39
C GLU A 14 -15.17 2.33 -6.91
N HIS A 15 -15.60 1.18 -6.39
CA HIS A 15 -15.16 -0.12 -6.86
C HIS A 15 -15.52 -0.36 -8.34
N MET A 16 -16.71 0.08 -8.77
CA MET A 16 -17.15 -0.10 -10.15
C MET A 16 -16.22 0.58 -11.17
N ARG A 17 -15.50 1.64 -10.77
CA ARG A 17 -14.49 2.30 -11.61
C ARG A 17 -13.33 1.38 -12.01
N ILE A 18 -13.07 0.32 -11.25
CA ILE A 18 -12.07 -0.69 -11.61
C ILE A 18 -12.51 -1.47 -12.87
N HIS A 19 -13.82 -1.72 -13.02
CA HIS A 19 -14.37 -2.42 -14.18
C HIS A 19 -14.53 -1.50 -15.39
N THR A 20 -14.88 -0.22 -15.17
CA THR A 20 -15.06 0.75 -16.27
C THR A 20 -13.75 1.39 -16.73
N GLY A 21 -12.70 1.34 -15.91
CA GLY A 21 -11.44 2.03 -16.16
C GLY A 21 -11.47 3.53 -15.86
N GLU A 22 -12.59 4.05 -15.34
CA GLU A 22 -12.75 5.48 -15.03
C GLU A 22 -11.74 5.93 -13.96
N ARG A 23 -10.99 6.99 -14.25
CA ARG A 23 -9.97 7.56 -13.34
C ARG A 23 -10.13 9.07 -13.25
N PRO A 24 -11.10 9.57 -12.45
CA PRO A 24 -11.47 10.99 -12.45
C PRO A 24 -10.39 11.92 -11.89
N PHE A 25 -9.42 11.39 -11.15
CA PHE A 25 -8.45 12.19 -10.40
C PHE A 25 -7.10 12.16 -11.11
N SER A 26 -6.80 13.20 -11.88
CA SER A 26 -5.55 13.32 -12.64
C SER A 26 -4.49 14.10 -11.86
N CYS A 27 -3.23 13.70 -12.02
CA CYS A 27 -2.10 14.49 -11.58
C CYS A 27 -1.90 15.68 -12.53
N VAL A 28 -1.57 16.85 -12.00
CA VAL A 28 -1.26 18.03 -12.81
C VAL A 28 0.21 18.01 -13.28
N SER A 29 1.09 17.36 -12.52
CA SER A 29 2.52 17.31 -12.80
C SER A 29 2.93 16.16 -13.74
N CYS A 30 2.03 15.23 -14.05
CA CYS A 30 2.29 14.13 -14.99
C CYS A 30 0.97 13.55 -15.54
N SER A 31 1.04 12.62 -16.49
CA SER A 31 -0.14 12.01 -17.13
C SER A 31 -0.86 10.93 -16.30
N ALA A 32 -0.47 10.73 -15.03
CA ALA A 32 -1.07 9.69 -14.19
C ALA A 32 -2.47 10.09 -13.70
N SER A 33 -3.43 9.17 -13.82
CA SER A 33 -4.80 9.32 -13.30
C SER A 33 -5.20 8.18 -12.36
N PHE A 34 -6.05 8.51 -11.39
CA PHE A 34 -6.38 7.65 -10.26
C PHE A 34 -7.90 7.54 -10.05
N VAL A 35 -8.32 6.41 -9.46
CA VAL A 35 -9.71 6.12 -9.14
C VAL A 35 -10.23 6.95 -7.96
N THR A 36 -9.32 7.34 -7.05
CA THR A 36 -9.67 8.06 -5.81
C THR A 36 -8.77 9.28 -5.59
N LYS A 37 -9.32 10.28 -4.89
CA LYS A 37 -8.56 11.46 -4.44
C LYS A 37 -7.42 11.07 -3.49
N CYS A 38 -7.66 10.14 -2.56
CA CYS A 38 -6.64 9.68 -1.61
C CYS A 38 -5.42 9.08 -2.31
N THR A 39 -5.65 8.29 -3.37
CA THR A 39 -4.55 7.72 -4.17
C THR A 39 -3.79 8.78 -4.97
N LEU A 40 -4.47 9.82 -5.47
CA LEU A 40 -3.83 10.96 -6.12
C LEU A 40 -2.96 11.75 -5.13
N VAL A 41 -3.47 12.08 -3.94
CA VAL A 41 -2.71 12.82 -2.92
C VAL A 41 -1.46 12.06 -2.52
N ARG A 42 -1.58 10.74 -2.32
CA ARG A 42 -0.43 9.87 -2.10
C ARG A 42 0.58 9.94 -3.24
N HIS A 43 0.11 9.88 -4.48
CA HIS A 43 0.98 9.96 -5.65
C HIS A 43 1.69 11.32 -5.74
N ILE A 44 1.02 12.43 -5.42
CA ILE A 44 1.64 13.77 -5.43
C ILE A 44 2.90 13.82 -4.55
N ARG A 45 2.95 13.06 -3.45
CA ARG A 45 4.16 12.96 -2.61
C ARG A 45 5.39 12.42 -3.33
N THR A 46 5.23 11.70 -4.45
CA THR A 46 6.37 11.24 -5.25
C THR A 46 7.01 12.38 -6.04
N HIS A 47 6.25 13.45 -6.32
CA HIS A 47 6.78 14.66 -6.97
C HIS A 47 7.37 15.62 -5.95
N THR A 48 6.71 15.80 -4.80
CA THR A 48 7.15 16.77 -3.79
C THR A 48 8.23 16.24 -2.86
N GLY A 49 8.40 14.92 -2.77
CA GLY A 49 9.29 14.30 -1.79
C GLY A 49 8.78 14.36 -0.35
N GLU A 50 7.52 14.74 -0.13
CA GLU A 50 6.92 14.82 1.21
C GLU A 50 6.93 13.46 1.92
N ARG A 51 7.52 13.40 3.12
CA ARG A 51 7.62 12.19 3.95
C ARG A 51 7.08 12.46 5.36
N PRO A 52 5.75 12.55 5.52
CA PRO A 52 5.14 13.04 6.77
C PRO A 52 5.19 12.01 7.91
N PHE A 53 5.65 10.78 7.67
CA PHE A 53 5.68 9.72 8.67
C PHE A 53 7.12 9.41 9.09
N SER A 54 7.53 9.93 10.25
CA SER A 54 8.89 9.75 10.77
C SER A 54 9.00 8.54 11.71
N CYS A 55 10.14 7.86 11.69
CA CYS A 55 10.48 6.83 12.65
C CYS A 55 10.84 7.45 14.00
N ALA A 56 10.40 6.83 15.09
CA ALA A 56 10.72 7.28 16.45
C ALA A 56 12.10 6.80 16.95
N HIS A 57 12.70 5.80 16.29
CA HIS A 57 13.96 5.19 16.71
C HIS A 57 15.16 5.56 15.82
N CYS A 58 14.93 6.21 14.67
CA CYS A 58 15.99 6.66 13.76
C CYS A 58 15.51 7.82 12.88
N ASN A 59 16.42 8.40 12.09
CA ASN A 59 16.11 9.54 11.22
C ASN A 59 15.36 9.18 9.92
N ALA A 60 14.89 7.94 9.79
CA ALA A 60 14.13 7.52 8.61
C ALA A 60 12.73 8.16 8.61
N SER A 61 12.29 8.66 7.45
CA SER A 61 10.94 9.17 7.23
C SER A 61 10.30 8.50 6.02
N PHE A 62 8.98 8.49 5.90
CA PHE A 62 8.26 7.75 4.86
C PHE A 62 7.09 8.56 4.30
N SER A 63 6.81 8.40 3.01
CA SER A 63 5.66 9.02 2.35
C SER A 63 4.33 8.37 2.74
N LEU A 64 4.37 7.11 3.23
CA LEU A 64 3.22 6.30 3.62
C LEU A 64 3.35 5.71 5.02
N LYS A 65 2.24 5.73 5.77
CA LYS A 65 2.15 5.13 7.10
C LYS A 65 2.47 3.63 7.07
N GLY A 66 1.97 2.89 6.08
CA GLY A 66 2.25 1.46 5.95
C GLY A 66 3.75 1.15 5.79
N HIS A 67 4.49 1.99 5.06
CA HIS A 67 5.94 1.83 4.94
C HIS A 67 6.66 2.12 6.25
N LEU A 68 6.20 3.11 7.03
CA LEU A 68 6.69 3.31 8.39
C LEU A 68 6.40 2.08 9.26
N THR A 69 5.18 1.54 9.24
CA THR A 69 4.82 0.33 10.00
C THR A 69 5.71 -0.87 9.63
N ASP A 70 5.93 -1.11 8.34
CA ASP A 70 6.83 -2.17 7.88
C ASP A 70 8.28 -1.91 8.30
N HIS A 71 8.75 -0.67 8.23
CA HIS A 71 10.07 -0.27 8.72
C HIS A 71 10.22 -0.50 10.23
N MET A 72 9.20 -0.22 11.05
CA MET A 72 9.28 -0.44 12.50
C MET A 72 9.60 -1.89 12.85
N ARG A 73 9.25 -2.86 11.99
CA ARG A 73 9.61 -4.27 12.17
C ARG A 73 11.12 -4.52 12.14
N THR A 74 11.92 -3.63 11.54
CA THR A 74 13.39 -3.73 11.61
C THR A 74 13.93 -3.37 12.99
N HIS A 75 13.19 -2.60 13.78
CA HIS A 75 13.54 -2.29 15.15
C HIS A 75 13.02 -3.34 16.13
N THR A 76 11.80 -3.84 15.92
CA THR A 76 11.16 -4.80 16.83
C THR A 76 11.54 -6.27 16.54
N GLY A 77 12.02 -6.57 15.33
CA GLY A 77 12.27 -7.94 14.89
C GLY A 77 11.00 -8.73 14.53
N GLU A 78 9.82 -8.09 14.50
CA GLU A 78 8.55 -8.75 14.20
C GLU A 78 8.54 -9.37 12.80
N ARG A 79 8.14 -10.64 12.70
CA ARG A 79 8.04 -11.40 11.45
C ARG A 79 6.66 -12.08 11.33
N PRO A 80 5.61 -11.33 10.95
CA PRO A 80 4.23 -11.83 11.01
C PRO A 80 3.90 -12.94 10.03
N PHE A 81 4.73 -13.13 9.00
CA PHE A 81 4.43 -14.03 7.89
C PHE A 81 5.25 -15.30 8.00
N SER A 82 4.65 -16.36 8.52
CA SER A 82 5.29 -17.66 8.67
C SER A 82 5.00 -18.60 7.50
N CYS A 83 5.99 -19.38 7.11
CA CYS A 83 5.82 -20.48 6.16
C CYS A 83 5.04 -21.63 6.83
N VAL A 84 4.14 -22.26 6.09
CA VAL A 84 3.39 -23.43 6.58
C VAL A 84 4.14 -24.75 6.34
N HIS A 85 5.17 -24.73 5.49
CA HIS A 85 5.96 -25.91 5.13
C HIS A 85 7.29 -25.98 5.87
N CYS A 86 7.71 -24.91 6.56
CA CYS A 86 8.95 -24.87 7.35
C CYS A 86 8.86 -23.78 8.45
N ASN A 87 9.84 -23.73 9.35
CA ASN A 87 9.88 -22.76 10.46
C ASN A 87 10.36 -21.35 10.06
N ALA A 88 10.40 -21.01 8.76
CA ALA A 88 10.84 -19.69 8.32
C ALA A 88 9.73 -18.64 8.49
N SER A 89 10.09 -17.52 9.12
CA SER A 89 9.21 -16.34 9.25
C SER A 89 9.83 -15.10 8.60
N PHE A 90 8.97 -14.27 8.01
CA PHE A 90 9.36 -13.14 7.18
C PHE A 90 8.64 -11.84 7.60
N VAL A 91 9.31 -10.72 7.35
CA VAL A 91 8.79 -9.37 7.61
C VAL A 91 7.70 -8.97 6.61
N HIS A 92 7.81 -9.45 5.36
CA HIS A 92 6.89 -9.12 4.26
C HIS A 92 6.27 -10.38 3.65
N LYS A 93 4.97 -10.29 3.34
CA LYS A 93 4.21 -11.35 2.65
C LYS A 93 4.77 -11.68 1.26
N SER A 94 5.30 -10.69 0.53
CA SER A 94 5.92 -10.90 -0.78
C SER A 94 7.16 -11.80 -0.69
N THR A 95 7.97 -11.64 0.36
CA THR A 95 9.13 -12.49 0.64
C THR A 95 8.70 -13.92 0.92
N LEU A 96 7.68 -14.12 1.77
CA LEU A 96 7.10 -15.44 2.01
C LEU A 96 6.58 -16.06 0.69
N ARG A 97 5.83 -15.31 -0.11
CA ARG A 97 5.33 -15.79 -1.41
C ARG A 97 6.43 -16.21 -2.38
N ARG A 98 7.60 -15.57 -2.32
CA ARG A 98 8.76 -15.97 -3.12
C ARG A 98 9.38 -17.25 -2.57
N HIS A 99 9.51 -17.33 -1.24
CA HIS A 99 10.03 -18.51 -0.55
C HIS A 99 9.19 -19.77 -0.76
N ILE A 100 7.87 -19.71 -0.78
CA ILE A 100 7.03 -20.90 -1.01
C ILE A 100 6.98 -21.34 -2.48
N ARG A 101 7.51 -20.51 -3.39
CA ARG A 101 7.60 -20.83 -4.82
C ARG A 101 8.93 -21.50 -5.18
N THR A 102 9.88 -21.51 -4.25
CA THR A 102 11.12 -22.31 -4.32
C THR A 102 10.89 -23.64 -3.65
#